data_AF-A0A9W8DX27-F1
#
_entry.id   AF-A0A9W8DX27-F1
#
_cell.length_a   1.000
_cell.length_b   1.000
_cell.length_c   1.000
_cell.angle_alpha   90.00
_cell.angle_beta   90.00
_cell.angle_gamma   90.00
#
_symmetry.space_group_name_H-M   'P 1'
#
loop_
_entity.id
_entity.type
_entity.pdbx_description
1 polymer ?
#
loop_
_entity_poly.entity_id
_entity_poly.type
_entity_poly.pdbx_seq_one_letter_code
_entity_poly.pdbx_strand_id
1 'polypeptide(L)'
;KRSFDELHQSHKHGIMCFTGPELIRGPQLAEEASEALGTKIRFQHVSEDEMCKYLKQTGELCKMEIEGFVEVMCNIEKGHLEEQTKDLEKLMGKKPMRLRDFFEHHEDEFKPSQ
;
A
#
# COMPACT_ATOMS: atom_id res chain seq x y z
N LYS A 1 6.43 28.10 11.14
CA LYS A 1 7.22 26.83 11.16
C LYS A 1 7.34 26.43 12.62
N ARG A 2 6.54 25.47 13.08
CA ARG A 2 6.74 24.86 14.41
C ARG A 2 7.95 23.92 14.34
N SER A 3 8.77 23.87 15.37
CA SER A 3 9.95 23.00 15.39
C SER A 3 9.54 21.54 15.59
N PHE A 4 10.42 20.60 15.21
CA PHE A 4 10.21 19.17 15.43
C PHE A 4 9.96 18.84 16.92
N ASP A 5 10.52 19.63 17.83
CA ASP A 5 10.36 19.48 19.28
C ASP A 5 8.97 19.88 19.80
N GLU A 6 8.29 20.83 19.14
CA GLU A 6 6.92 21.23 19.50
C GLU A 6 5.87 20.17 19.09
N LEU A 7 6.14 19.40 18.03
CA LEU A 7 5.36 18.20 17.71
C LEU A 7 5.58 17.14 18.80
N HIS A 8 6.81 16.94 19.25
CA HIS A 8 7.11 15.95 20.30
C HIS A 8 6.45 16.23 21.66
N GLN A 9 6.24 17.50 22.04
CA GLN A 9 5.61 17.85 23.32
C GLN A 9 4.07 17.70 23.32
N SER A 10 3.44 17.55 22.16
CA SER A 10 1.98 17.40 22.00
C SER A 10 1.46 15.94 22.05
N HIS A 11 2.35 14.93 22.03
CA HIS A 11 1.96 13.52 21.85
C HIS A 11 2.24 12.66 23.09
N LYS A 12 1.82 13.12 24.27
CA LYS A 12 1.84 12.31 25.49
C LYS A 12 0.87 11.10 25.36
N HIS A 13 1.41 9.93 25.03
CA HIS A 13 0.91 8.55 25.35
C HIS A 13 -0.15 7.86 24.46
N GLY A 14 -0.24 8.13 23.16
CA GLY A 14 -1.13 7.37 22.25
C GLY A 14 -0.39 6.46 21.26
N ILE A 15 -0.86 5.24 21.03
CA ILE A 15 -0.50 4.45 19.83
C ILE A 15 -1.15 5.16 18.64
N MET A 16 -0.36 5.43 17.59
CA MET A 16 -0.86 5.98 16.32
C MET A 16 -0.76 4.89 15.25
N CYS A 17 -1.82 4.72 14.48
CA CYS A 17 -1.85 3.81 13.34
C CYS A 17 -1.83 4.63 12.07
N PHE A 18 -0.87 4.42 11.17
CA PHE A 18 -0.77 5.22 9.94
C PHE A 18 -1.28 4.44 8.73
N THR A 19 -2.22 5.05 8.02
CA THR A 19 -2.81 4.52 6.79
C THR A 19 -2.78 5.58 5.69
N GLY A 20 -3.02 5.15 4.45
CA GLY A 20 -3.33 6.06 3.35
C GLY A 20 -4.67 6.79 3.53
N PRO A 21 -5.01 7.70 2.61
CA PRO A 21 -6.21 8.53 2.70
C PRO A 21 -7.50 7.80 2.29
N GLU A 22 -7.40 6.57 1.77
CA GLU A 22 -8.51 5.80 1.18
C GLU A 22 -8.25 4.29 1.37
N LEU A 23 -9.30 3.49 1.61
CA LEU A 23 -9.23 2.02 1.51
C LEU A 23 -9.34 1.64 0.03
N ILE A 24 -8.36 0.88 -0.48
CA ILE A 24 -8.28 0.51 -1.88
C ILE A 24 -8.42 -1.00 -2.05
N ARG A 25 -9.23 -1.41 -3.03
CA ARG A 25 -9.36 -2.82 -3.46
C ARG A 25 -8.48 -3.11 -4.67
N GLY A 26 -8.17 -4.38 -4.89
CA GLY A 26 -7.39 -4.84 -6.03
C GLY A 26 -7.82 -4.27 -7.40
N PRO A 27 -9.12 -4.33 -7.77
CA PRO A 27 -9.60 -3.74 -9.02
C PRO A 27 -9.35 -2.23 -9.12
N GLN A 28 -9.60 -1.49 -8.04
CA GLN A 28 -9.39 -0.04 -7.98
C GLN A 28 -7.89 0.31 -8.03
N LEU A 29 -7.02 -0.49 -7.40
CA LEU A 29 -5.57 -0.33 -7.50
C LEU A 29 -5.11 -0.40 -8.97
N ALA A 30 -5.61 -1.39 -9.72
CA ALA A 30 -5.28 -1.53 -11.14
C ALA A 30 -5.84 -0.39 -12.01
N GLU A 31 -7.03 0.12 -11.68
CA GLU A 31 -7.65 1.26 -12.35
C GLU A 31 -6.85 2.54 -12.13
N GLU A 32 -6.56 2.89 -10.88
CA GLU A 32 -5.77 4.08 -10.52
C GLU A 32 -4.37 4.03 -11.14
N ALA A 33 -3.71 2.87 -11.12
CA ALA A 33 -2.43 2.68 -11.78
C ALA A 33 -2.54 2.81 -13.31
N SER A 34 -3.61 2.27 -13.91
CA SER A 34 -3.78 2.33 -15.37
C SER A 34 -3.96 3.76 -15.87
N GLU A 35 -4.75 4.55 -15.14
CA GLU A 35 -5.00 5.95 -15.47
C GLU A 35 -3.74 6.80 -15.27
N ALA A 36 -3.03 6.61 -14.16
CA ALA A 36 -1.81 7.37 -13.85
C ALA A 36 -0.65 7.05 -14.83
N LEU A 37 -0.48 5.79 -15.22
CA LEU A 37 0.65 5.33 -16.04
C LEU A 37 0.34 5.27 -17.55
N GLY A 38 -0.89 5.63 -17.95
CA GLY A 38 -1.33 5.54 -19.34
C GLY A 38 -1.27 4.13 -19.96
N THR A 39 -1.20 3.10 -19.12
CA THR A 39 -0.96 1.71 -19.54
C THR A 39 -2.07 0.81 -19.00
N LYS A 40 -2.65 -0.06 -19.84
CA LYS A 40 -3.76 -0.92 -19.42
C LYS A 40 -3.27 -2.03 -18.47
N ILE A 41 -3.46 -1.82 -17.17
CA ILE A 41 -3.23 -2.80 -16.11
C ILE A 41 -4.57 -3.45 -15.74
N ARG A 42 -4.56 -4.76 -15.49
CA ARG A 42 -5.77 -5.47 -15.05
C ARG A 42 -5.50 -6.18 -13.74
N PHE A 43 -6.42 -6.01 -12.80
CA PHE A 43 -6.44 -6.85 -11.62
C PHE A 43 -6.87 -8.27 -12.00
N GLN A 44 -6.08 -9.25 -11.57
CA GLN A 44 -6.41 -10.67 -11.67
C GLN A 44 -6.36 -11.27 -10.28
N HIS A 45 -7.48 -11.82 -9.85
CA HIS A 45 -7.53 -12.67 -8.67
C HIS A 45 -6.80 -13.99 -8.98
N VAL A 46 -5.94 -14.43 -8.08
CA VAL A 46 -5.17 -15.67 -8.20
C VAL A 46 -5.42 -16.51 -6.95
N SER A 47 -5.36 -17.83 -7.09
CA SER A 47 -5.45 -18.73 -5.93
C SER A 47 -4.21 -18.66 -5.03
N GLU A 48 -4.31 -19.14 -3.80
CA GLU A 48 -3.18 -19.23 -2.86
C GLU A 48 -2.00 -20.03 -3.46
N ASP A 49 -2.30 -21.13 -4.15
CA ASP A 49 -1.30 -21.97 -4.83
C ASP A 49 -0.59 -21.21 -5.97
N GLU A 50 -1.33 -20.44 -6.75
CA GLU A 50 -0.77 -19.60 -7.81
C GLU A 50 0.08 -18.48 -7.24
N MET A 51 -0.37 -17.82 -6.17
CA MET A 51 0.39 -16.79 -5.47
C MET A 51 1.71 -17.35 -4.92
N CYS A 52 1.65 -18.50 -4.23
CA CYS A 52 2.82 -19.22 -3.77
C CYS A 52 3.79 -19.53 -4.92
N LYS A 53 3.25 -19.98 -6.07
CA LYS A 53 4.05 -20.30 -7.24
C LYS A 53 4.74 -19.06 -7.81
N TYR A 54 4.04 -17.93 -7.95
CA TYR A 54 4.62 -16.68 -8.45
C TYR A 54 5.71 -16.15 -7.51
N LEU A 55 5.46 -16.13 -6.20
CA LEU A 55 6.45 -15.66 -5.22
C LEU A 55 7.71 -16.54 -5.23
N LYS A 56 7.59 -17.87 -5.34
CA LYS A 56 8.75 -18.77 -5.48
C LYS A 56 9.56 -18.50 -6.75
N GLN A 57 8.91 -18.11 -7.84
CA GLN A 57 9.57 -17.85 -9.11
C GLN A 57 10.42 -16.58 -9.09
N THR A 58 10.12 -15.61 -8.22
CA THR A 58 10.97 -14.42 -8.03
C THR A 58 12.36 -14.77 -7.48
N GLY A 59 12.47 -15.84 -6.69
CA GLY A 59 13.72 -16.30 -6.10
C GLY A 59 14.24 -15.45 -4.92
N GLU A 60 13.50 -14.42 -4.50
CA GLU A 60 13.96 -13.45 -3.51
C GLU A 60 13.53 -13.80 -2.07
N LEU A 61 12.45 -14.56 -1.92
CA LEU A 61 11.83 -14.84 -0.62
C LEU A 61 12.06 -16.29 -0.19
N CYS A 62 12.35 -16.50 1.09
CA CYS A 62 12.39 -17.83 1.68
C CYS A 62 10.96 -18.37 1.92
N LYS A 63 10.86 -19.67 2.21
CA LYS A 63 9.56 -20.35 2.41
C LYS A 63 8.67 -19.66 3.46
N MET A 64 9.25 -19.27 4.60
CA MET A 64 8.51 -18.64 5.69
C MET A 64 7.94 -17.28 5.28
N GLU A 65 8.71 -16.48 4.53
CA GLU A 65 8.28 -15.16 4.04
C GLU A 65 7.14 -15.29 3.03
N ILE A 66 7.21 -16.30 2.16
CA ILE A 66 6.14 -16.59 1.19
C ILE A 66 4.86 -16.98 1.92
N GLU A 67 4.93 -17.89 2.88
CA GLU A 67 3.78 -18.34 3.67
C GLU A 67 3.14 -17.16 4.43
N GLY A 68 3.95 -16.32 5.08
CA GLY A 68 3.47 -15.13 5.78
C GLY A 68 2.82 -14.10 4.86
N PHE A 69 3.38 -13.86 3.67
CA PHE A 69 2.79 -12.95 2.70
C PHE A 69 1.42 -13.46 2.21
N VAL A 70 1.34 -14.75 1.87
CA VAL A 70 0.07 -15.36 1.42
C VAL A 70 -0.99 -15.27 2.51
N GLU A 71 -0.65 -15.55 3.77
CA GLU A 71 -1.57 -15.41 4.89
C GLU A 71 -2.12 -13.97 5.03
N VAL A 72 -1.25 -12.97 4.90
CA VAL A 72 -1.67 -11.56 4.92
C VAL A 72 -2.63 -11.26 3.78
N MET A 73 -2.32 -11.69 2.55
CA MET A 73 -3.18 -11.47 1.38
C MET A 73 -4.55 -12.11 1.56
N CYS A 74 -4.64 -13.33 2.09
CA CYS A 74 -5.92 -13.98 2.39
C CYS A 74 -6.73 -13.22 3.45
N ASN A 75 -6.08 -12.59 4.43
CA ASN A 75 -6.75 -11.74 5.42
C ASN A 75 -7.24 -10.41 4.82
N ILE A 76 -6.52 -9.84 3.86
CA ILE A 76 -6.97 -8.67 3.09
C ILE A 76 -8.24 -9.01 2.31
N GLU A 77 -8.29 -10.16 1.64
CA GLU A 77 -9.47 -10.60 0.87
C GLU A 77 -10.69 -10.83 1.76
N LYS A 78 -10.49 -11.31 2.99
CA LYS A 78 -11.55 -11.48 3.99
C LYS A 78 -11.97 -10.17 4.66
N GLY A 79 -11.30 -9.06 4.35
CA GLY A 79 -11.56 -7.75 4.93
C GLY A 79 -11.08 -7.58 6.37
N HIS A 80 -10.26 -8.49 6.87
CA HIS A 80 -9.77 -8.45 8.25
C HIS A 80 -8.77 -7.31 8.51
N LEU A 81 -8.22 -6.70 7.45
CA LEU A 81 -7.28 -5.59 7.51
C LEU A 81 -7.88 -4.27 7.00
N GLU A 82 -9.21 -4.13 7.01
CA GLU A 82 -9.91 -2.92 6.61
C GLU A 82 -9.92 -1.87 7.72
N GLU A 83 -8.77 -1.25 7.95
CA GLU A 83 -8.64 -0.14 8.87
C GLU A 83 -8.14 1.11 8.13
N GLN A 84 -8.84 2.22 8.33
CA GLN A 84 -8.42 3.53 7.87
C GLN A 84 -8.44 4.49 9.06
N THR A 85 -7.33 5.19 9.28
CA THR A 85 -7.22 6.18 10.34
C THR A 85 -6.95 7.58 9.76
N LYS A 86 -7.03 8.58 10.63
CA LYS A 86 -6.67 9.98 10.31
C LYS A 86 -5.42 10.44 11.06
N ASP A 87 -4.68 9.52 11.68
CA ASP A 87 -3.57 9.90 12.56
C ASP A 87 -2.43 10.54 11.78
N LEU A 88 -2.16 10.03 10.56
CA LEU A 88 -1.18 10.63 9.67
C LEU A 88 -1.61 12.03 9.20
N GLU A 89 -2.90 12.22 8.86
CA GLU A 89 -3.44 13.53 8.49
C GLU A 89 -3.32 14.54 9.63
N LYS A 90 -3.68 14.13 10.86
CA LYS A 90 -3.57 14.98 12.07
C LYS A 90 -2.11 15.35 12.35
N LEU A 91 -1.19 14.41 12.19
CA LEU A 91 0.24 14.62 12.41
C LEU A 91 0.83 15.59 11.37
N MET A 92 0.47 15.43 10.09
CA MET A 92 1.01 16.25 8.99
C MET A 92 0.31 17.60 8.83
N GLY A 93 -0.91 17.75 9.36
CA GLY A 93 -1.76 18.93 9.16
C GLY A 93 -2.31 19.06 7.72
N LYS A 94 -2.20 18.00 6.91
CA LYS A 94 -2.72 17.90 5.54
C LYS A 94 -3.03 16.44 5.20
N LYS A 95 -3.86 16.22 4.18
CA LYS A 95 -4.17 14.87 3.70
C LYS A 95 -2.90 14.14 3.22
N PRO A 96 -2.75 12.83 3.53
CA PRO A 96 -1.73 11.98 2.93
C PRO A 96 -1.88 11.89 1.41
N MET A 97 -0.80 11.49 0.73
CA MET A 97 -0.77 11.28 -0.72
C MET A 97 -1.81 10.24 -1.14
N ARG A 98 -2.54 10.49 -2.23
CA ARG A 98 -3.47 9.52 -2.81
C ARG A 98 -2.70 8.51 -3.66
N LEU A 99 -3.31 7.35 -3.88
CA LEU A 99 -2.69 6.28 -4.66
C LEU A 99 -2.38 6.70 -6.10
N ARG A 100 -3.28 7.45 -6.75
CA ARG A 100 -3.04 8.00 -8.09
C ARG A 100 -1.82 8.92 -8.10
N ASP A 101 -1.79 9.88 -7.18
CA ASP A 101 -0.68 10.84 -7.05
C ASP A 101 0.66 10.12 -6.84
N PHE A 102 0.66 8.98 -6.15
CA PHE A 102 1.85 8.14 -6.00
C PHE A 102 2.33 7.59 -7.35
N PHE A 103 1.44 6.96 -8.14
CA PHE A 103 1.82 6.46 -9.46
C PHE A 103 2.24 7.55 -10.43
N GLU A 104 1.59 8.73 -10.40
CA GLU A 104 1.99 9.89 -11.21
C GLU A 104 3.37 10.41 -10.78
N HIS A 105 3.66 10.45 -9.48
CA HIS A 105 4.95 10.93 -8.98
C HIS A 105 6.11 9.97 -9.27
N HIS A 106 5.83 8.67 -9.34
CA HIS A 106 6.80 7.60 -9.54
C HIS A 106 6.70 6.95 -10.92
N GLU A 107 6.07 7.62 -11.90
CA GLU A 107 5.74 7.04 -13.22
C GLU A 107 6.95 6.39 -13.89
N ASP A 108 8.12 7.02 -13.79
CA ASP A 108 9.37 6.54 -14.40
C ASP A 108 9.89 5.23 -13.80
N GLU A 109 9.52 4.87 -12.57
CA GLU A 109 9.88 3.60 -11.93
C GLU A 109 9.04 2.42 -12.44
N PHE A 110 7.87 2.71 -13.04
CA PHE A 110 6.96 1.71 -13.58
C PHE A 110 7.08 1.52 -15.11
N LYS A 111 7.81 2.41 -15.78
CA LYS A 111 8.14 2.25 -17.20
C LYS A 111 9.21 1.17 -17.35
N PRO A 112 9.15 0.33 -18.40
CA PRO A 112 10.20 -0.64 -18.68
C PRO A 112 11.56 0.08 -18.78
N SER A 113 12.57 -0.45 -18.09
CA SER A 113 13.96 -0.02 -18.31
C SER A 113 14.32 -0.30 -19.78
N GLN A 114 14.69 0.77 -20.50
CA GLN A 114 15.24 0.68 -21.86
C GLN A 114 16.59 -0.04 -21.85
#